data_AF-A0A120MKB4-F1
#
_entry.id   AF-A0A120MKB4-F1
#
_cell.length_a   1.000
_cell.length_b   1.000
_cell.length_c   1.000
_cell.angle_alpha   90.00
_cell.angle_beta   90.00
_cell.angle_gamma   90.00
#
_symmetry.space_group_name_H-M   'P 1'
#
loop_
_entity.id
_entity.type
_entity.pdbx_description
1 polymer ?
#
loop_
_entity_poly.entity_id
_entity_poly.type
_entity_poly.pdbx_seq_one_letter_code
_entity_poly.pdbx_strand_id
1 'polypeptide(L)'
;MKLIHSKKGETLLETLVAILILTVSAMLLAEVTASSTRINLNAEKVDKKYRNDLEKVEKRETPTIGVVTIQSGGTSYTYDVNYYGDRSGFTSYVAVTKEGGA
;
A
#
# COMPACT_ATOMS: atom_id res chain seq x y z
N MET A 1 4.09 14.69 -70.05
CA MET A 1 2.93 15.04 -69.19
C MET A 1 2.66 13.85 -68.29
N LYS A 2 2.97 13.94 -66.99
CA LYS A 2 2.89 12.79 -66.06
C LYS A 2 1.49 12.78 -65.44
N LEU A 3 0.69 11.77 -65.74
CA LEU A 3 -0.67 11.64 -65.21
C LEU A 3 -0.59 11.32 -63.71
N ILE A 4 -1.07 12.25 -62.88
CA ILE A 4 -1.20 12.06 -61.45
C ILE A 4 -2.31 11.03 -61.25
N HIS A 5 -1.93 9.79 -60.96
CA HIS A 5 -2.89 8.71 -60.73
C HIS A 5 -3.64 8.99 -59.43
N SER A 6 -4.94 9.24 -59.57
CA SER A 6 -5.84 9.51 -58.45
C SER A 6 -6.13 8.21 -57.69
N LYS A 7 -5.53 8.03 -56.51
CA LYS A 7 -5.82 6.94 -55.57
C LYS A 7 -7.18 7.11 -54.89
N LYS A 8 -8.29 6.94 -55.63
CA LYS A 8 -9.65 7.05 -55.08
C LYS A 8 -10.10 5.67 -54.61
N GLY A 9 -9.88 5.39 -53.31
CA GLY A 9 -10.32 4.15 -52.66
C GLY A 9 -9.67 3.90 -51.29
N GLU A 10 -8.42 4.34 -51.07
CA GLU A 10 -7.68 4.14 -49.82
C GLU A 10 -8.21 5.01 -48.65
N THR A 11 -8.68 6.22 -48.92
CA THR A 11 -8.94 7.26 -47.92
C THR A 11 -10.13 7.01 -46.97
N LEU A 12 -11.19 6.32 -47.40
CA LEU A 12 -12.37 6.13 -46.54
C LEU A 12 -12.17 4.99 -45.52
N LEU A 13 -11.51 3.90 -45.94
CA LEU A 13 -11.19 2.80 -45.04
C LEU A 13 -10.09 3.23 -44.04
N GLU A 14 -9.05 3.91 -44.51
CA GLU A 14 -7.99 4.41 -43.62
C GLU A 14 -8.52 5.41 -42.60
N THR A 15 -9.42 6.32 -43.00
CA THR A 15 -10.02 7.26 -42.03
C THR A 15 -10.92 6.55 -41.03
N LEU A 16 -11.68 5.53 -41.45
CA LEU A 16 -12.49 4.73 -40.54
C LEU A 16 -11.62 3.95 -39.53
N VAL A 17 -10.53 3.35 -40.01
CA VAL A 17 -9.57 2.63 -39.15
C VAL A 17 -8.84 3.60 -38.22
N ALA A 18 -8.45 4.78 -38.70
CA ALA A 18 -7.82 5.80 -37.87
C ALA A 18 -8.75 6.29 -36.75
N ILE A 19 -10.03 6.55 -37.05
CA ILE A 19 -11.03 6.92 -36.05
C ILE A 19 -11.22 5.79 -35.03
N LEU A 20 -11.28 4.53 -35.49
CA LEU A 20 -11.39 3.38 -34.59
C LEU A 20 -10.18 3.27 -33.65
N ILE A 21 -8.96 3.45 -34.16
CA ILE A 21 -7.75 3.42 -33.34
C ILE A 21 -7.77 4.57 -32.32
N LEU A 22 -8.18 5.77 -32.75
CA LEU A 22 -8.26 6.94 -31.87
C LEU A 22 -9.29 6.75 -30.75
N THR A 23 -10.47 6.20 -31.05
CA THR A 23 -11.50 5.97 -30.04
C THR A 23 -11.07 4.91 -29.03
N VAL A 24 -10.50 3.79 -29.49
CA VAL A 24 -9.96 2.74 -28.62
C VAL A 24 -8.83 3.29 -27.75
N SER A 25 -7.91 4.06 -28.34
CA SER A 25 -6.80 4.67 -27.60
C SER A 25 -7.30 5.66 -26.54
N ALA A 26 -8.30 6.48 -26.86
CA ALA A 26 -8.90 7.42 -25.92
C ALA A 26 -9.61 6.71 -24.76
N MET A 27 -10.34 5.62 -25.04
CA MET A 27 -10.97 4.80 -24.00
C MET A 27 -9.94 4.16 -23.08
N LEU A 28 -8.90 3.53 -23.63
CA LEU A 28 -7.82 2.93 -22.85
C LEU A 28 -7.10 3.97 -21.99
N LEU A 29 -6.82 5.16 -22.53
CA LEU A 29 -6.19 6.24 -21.78
C LEU A 29 -7.07 6.68 -20.60
N ALA A 30 -8.38 6.83 -20.82
CA ALA A 30 -9.32 7.19 -19.76
C ALA A 30 -9.39 6.12 -18.66
N GLU A 31 -9.45 4.84 -19.03
CA GLU A 31 -9.48 3.72 -18.08
C GLU A 31 -8.18 3.61 -17.27
N VAL A 32 -7.02 3.71 -17.91
CA VAL A 32 -5.73 3.66 -17.21
C VAL A 32 -5.58 4.84 -16.25
N THR A 33 -6.03 6.03 -16.64
CA THR A 33 -6.01 7.21 -15.77
C THR A 33 -6.95 7.02 -14.56
N ALA A 34 -8.17 6.54 -14.80
CA ALA A 34 -9.13 6.25 -13.72
C ALA A 34 -8.64 5.12 -12.80
N SER A 35 -8.01 4.10 -13.35
CA SER A 35 -7.41 3.00 -12.58
C SER A 35 -6.26 3.51 -11.71
N SER A 36 -5.37 4.31 -12.28
CA SER A 36 -4.21 4.88 -11.56
C SER A 36 -4.64 5.75 -10.37
N THR A 37 -5.67 6.58 -10.56
CA THR A 37 -6.21 7.39 -9.46
C THR A 37 -6.83 6.53 -8.35
N ARG A 38 -7.57 5.49 -8.71
CA ARG A 38 -8.13 4.52 -7.72
C ARG A 38 -7.03 3.80 -6.95
N ILE A 39 -5.97 3.36 -7.63
CA ILE A 39 -4.83 2.70 -6.98
C ILE A 39 -4.16 3.66 -5.99
N ASN A 40 -3.90 4.90 -6.39
CA ASN A 40 -3.27 5.89 -5.52
C ASN A 40 -4.11 6.19 -4.27
N LEU A 41 -5.42 6.40 -4.44
CA LEU A 41 -6.32 6.64 -3.31
C LEU A 41 -6.40 5.43 -2.37
N ASN A 42 -6.38 4.22 -2.91
CA ASN A 42 -6.39 3.02 -2.09
C ASN A 42 -5.07 2.83 -1.34
N ALA A 43 -3.94 3.05 -2.01
CA ALA A 43 -2.61 3.02 -1.38
C ALA A 43 -2.53 4.06 -0.25
N GLU A 44 -2.96 5.30 -0.50
CA GLU A 44 -2.99 6.36 0.52
C GLU A 44 -3.88 5.98 1.72
N LYS A 45 -5.04 5.38 1.47
CA LYS A 45 -5.95 4.93 2.54
C LYS A 45 -5.30 3.85 3.41
N VAL A 46 -4.66 2.86 2.79
CA VAL A 46 -3.96 1.78 3.49
C VAL A 46 -2.79 2.34 4.29
N ASP A 47 -1.99 3.21 3.69
CA ASP A 47 -0.85 3.87 4.34
C ASP A 47 -1.27 4.72 5.53
N LYS A 48 -2.33 5.53 5.39
CA LYS A 48 -2.88 6.32 6.50
C LYS A 48 -3.34 5.41 7.63
N LYS A 49 -4.04 4.31 7.33
CA LYS A 49 -4.46 3.35 8.35
C LYS A 49 -3.24 2.76 9.06
N TYR A 50 -2.24 2.32 8.30
CA TYR A 50 -0.99 1.76 8.83
C TYR A 50 -0.29 2.75 9.78
N ARG A 51 -0.11 4.00 9.35
CA ARG A 51 0.54 5.06 10.16
C ARG A 51 -0.24 5.36 11.43
N ASN A 52 -1.57 5.45 11.34
CA ASN A 52 -2.40 5.70 12.51
C ASN A 52 -2.35 4.54 13.51
N ASP A 53 -2.34 3.30 13.03
CA ASP A 53 -2.24 2.12 13.89
C ASP A 53 -0.86 2.05 14.56
N LEU A 54 0.21 2.41 13.84
CA LEU A 54 1.55 2.52 14.40
C LEU A 54 1.65 3.64 15.45
N GLU A 55 1.14 4.83 15.15
CA GLU A 55 1.19 6.00 16.05
C GLU A 55 0.50 5.71 17.39
N LYS A 56 -0.65 5.02 17.37
CA LYS A 56 -1.35 4.61 18.60
C LYS A 56 -0.48 3.73 19.49
N VAL A 57 0.25 2.80 18.89
CA VAL A 57 1.15 1.89 19.60
C VAL A 57 2.40 2.63 20.11
N GLU A 58 2.93 3.56 19.34
CA GLU A 58 4.08 4.39 19.72
C GLU A 58 3.77 5.36 20.87
N LYS A 59 2.55 5.91 20.92
CA LYS A 59 2.11 6.77 22.03
C LYS A 59 2.01 6.03 23.37
N ARG A 60 1.95 4.69 23.35
CA ARG A 60 1.92 3.83 24.56
C ARG A 60 0.79 4.21 25.52
N GLU A 61 -0.34 4.64 24.98
CA GLU A 61 -1.52 4.96 25.77
C GLU A 61 -2.21 3.65 26.15
N THR A 62 -2.25 3.32 27.45
CA THR A 62 -2.87 2.12 28.04
C THR A 62 -1.99 0.84 27.98
N PRO A 63 -1.08 0.65 28.96
CA PRO A 63 -0.31 -0.58 29.06
C PRO A 63 -1.19 -1.77 29.44
N THR A 64 -0.95 -2.91 28.79
CA THR A 64 -1.40 -4.21 29.30
C THR A 64 -0.20 -4.98 29.83
N ILE A 65 -0.32 -5.55 31.02
CA ILE A 65 0.75 -6.35 31.63
C ILE A 65 0.74 -7.73 30.97
N GLY A 66 1.90 -8.14 30.48
CA GLY A 66 2.14 -9.46 29.92
C GLY A 66 3.47 -10.03 30.41
N VAL A 67 3.75 -11.27 30.00
CA VAL A 67 4.97 -11.98 30.33
C VAL A 67 5.65 -12.40 29.04
N VAL A 68 6.94 -12.09 28.91
CA VAL A 68 7.77 -12.55 27.78
C VAL A 68 8.81 -13.52 28.31
N THR A 69 8.97 -14.63 27.59
CA THR A 69 10.02 -15.61 27.83
C THR A 69 11.10 -15.48 26.78
N ILE A 70 12.33 -15.17 27.20
CA ILE A 70 13.50 -15.05 26.34
C ILE A 70 14.35 -16.30 26.53
N GLN A 71 14.60 -17.02 25.44
CA GLN A 71 15.51 -18.16 25.42
C GLN A 71 16.89 -17.71 24.94
N SER A 72 17.93 -17.89 25.76
CA SER A 72 19.32 -17.60 25.38
C SER A 72 20.23 -18.71 25.89
N GLY A 73 21.00 -19.32 24.99
CA GLY A 73 21.99 -20.35 25.34
C GLY A 73 21.43 -21.55 26.10
N GLY A 74 20.18 -21.96 25.83
CA GLY A 74 19.52 -23.08 26.51
C GLY A 74 18.94 -22.75 27.89
N THR A 75 19.03 -21.48 28.32
CA THR A 75 18.42 -21.00 29.56
C THR A 75 17.24 -20.09 29.24
N SER A 76 16.15 -20.25 30.00
CA SER A 76 14.90 -19.52 29.83
C SER A 76 14.77 -18.43 30.89
N TYR A 77 14.59 -17.18 30.47
CA TYR A 77 14.37 -16.03 31.36
C TYR A 77 12.97 -15.46 31.16
N THR A 78 12.26 -15.23 32.26
CA THR A 78 10.89 -14.73 32.25
C THR A 78 10.86 -13.31 32.81
N TYR A 79 10.31 -12.37 32.03
CA TYR A 79 10.21 -10.96 32.41
C TYR A 79 8.78 -10.46 32.29
N ASP A 80 8.36 -9.65 33.26
CA ASP A 80 7.15 -8.85 33.17
C ASP A 80 7.37 -7.71 32.15
N VAL A 81 6.46 -7.57 31.21
CA VAL A 81 6.51 -6.54 30.18
C VAL A 81 5.18 -5.81 30.10
N ASN A 82 5.23 -4.50 29.87
CA ASN A 82 4.06 -3.76 29.42
C ASN A 82 4.03 -3.85 27.89
N TYR A 83 2.91 -4.32 27.35
CA TYR A 83 2.67 -4.29 25.91
C TYR A 83 1.55 -3.32 25.54
N TYR A 84 1.70 -2.69 24.38
CA TYR A 84 0.81 -1.66 23.85
C TYR A 84 0.37 -2.05 22.45
N GLY A 85 -0.92 -1.94 22.15
CA GLY A 85 -1.50 -2.33 20.87
C GLY A 85 -2.35 -3.60 20.93
N ASP A 86 -2.73 -4.10 19.75
CA ASP A 86 -3.55 -5.30 19.59
C ASP A 86 -2.68 -6.50 19.21
N ARG A 87 -2.99 -7.68 19.77
CA ARG A 87 -2.28 -8.95 19.49
C ARG A 87 -2.37 -9.39 18.03
N SER A 88 -3.35 -8.89 17.28
CA SER A 88 -3.51 -9.17 15.85
C SER A 88 -2.80 -8.17 14.93
N GLY A 89 -2.20 -7.10 15.48
CA GLY A 89 -1.59 -6.01 14.74
C GLY A 89 -0.27 -5.53 15.35
N PHE A 90 0.02 -4.23 15.27
CA PHE A 90 1.22 -3.67 15.88
C PHE A 90 1.18 -3.84 17.39
N THR A 91 2.27 -4.36 17.94
CA THR A 91 2.48 -4.48 19.37
C THR A 91 3.86 -3.94 19.72
N SER A 92 3.93 -3.07 20.73
CA SER A 92 5.18 -2.57 21.29
C SER A 92 5.36 -3.13 22.70
N TYR A 93 6.58 -3.55 23.04
CA TYR A 93 6.92 -4.13 24.34
C TYR A 93 7.92 -3.22 25.07
N VAL A 94 7.65 -2.97 26.34
CA VAL A 94 8.54 -2.25 27.25
C VAL A 94 8.76 -3.12 28.48
N ALA A 95 10.01 -3.43 28.79
CA ALA A 95 10.36 -4.19 29.98
C ALA A 95 9.95 -3.40 31.23
N VAL A 96 9.29 -4.07 32.18
CA VAL A 96 9.04 -3.48 33.51
C VAL A 96 10.33 -3.64 34.30
N THR A 97 11.16 -2.59 34.34
CA THR A 97 12.28 -2.53 35.28
C THR A 97 11.71 -2.51 36.69
N LYS A 98 11.95 -3.59 37.46
CA LYS A 98 11.80 -3.52 38.93
C LYS A 98 12.86 -2.55 39.44
N GLU A 99 12.45 -1.38 39.93
CA GLU A 99 13.33 -0.55 40.76
C GLU A 99 13.75 -1.38 41.96
N GLY A 100 15.03 -1.74 42.01
CA GLY A 100 15.60 -2.59 43.06
C GLY A 100 16.51 -3.69 42.52
N GLY A 101 17.59 -3.31 41.86
CA GLY A 101 18.72 -4.18 41.57
C GLY A 101 19.98 -3.60 42.20
N ALA A 102 20.11 -3.79 43.52
CA ALA A 102 21.35 -3.67 44.29
C ALA A 102 21.51 -4.96 45.11
#